data_AF-A0A922YU10-F1
#
_entry.id   AF-A0A922YU10-F1
#
_cell.length_a   1.000
_cell.length_b   1.000
_cell.length_c   1.000
_cell.angle_alpha   90.00
_cell.angle_beta   90.00
_cell.angle_gamma   90.00
#
_symmetry.space_group_name_H-M   'P 1'
#
loop_
_entity.id
_entity.type
_entity.pdbx_description
1 polymer ?
#
loop_
_entity_poly.entity_id
_entity_poly.type
_entity_poly.pdbx_seq_one_letter_code
_entity_poly.pdbx_strand_id
1 'polypeptide(L)'
;IKGSATGGTHKALRAAVIVASVAMPLQFFAGDLHGLNTLEHQPAKVAAMEGIWDTQKGAPLTLFGIPDEAAGTTHYAIQIPKLASLILAHDLNAEIQGINDFPGAHPPVAPVFWSFRVMVGVGTLMLGVAWTTAWMLWRRRRETAPDKTALPRPMLYVLAGMTFSGWVATLAGWYVTEIGRQPFVVYGHLRTADVATSLPSPMIAATLTAYLIVYGLLLITYVGVLKYMAENPVKHAPEAPRGAELGKAGV
;
A
#
# COMPACT_ATOMS: atom_id res chain seq x y z
N ILE A 1 -23.21 2.70 -10.47
CA ILE A 1 -23.83 2.47 -9.14
C ILE A 1 -25.07 3.35 -8.95
N LYS A 2 -24.96 4.69 -9.01
CA LYS A 2 -26.10 5.62 -8.80
C LYS A 2 -26.88 6.04 -10.07
N GLY A 3 -26.68 5.35 -11.20
CA GLY A 3 -27.36 5.68 -12.47
C GLY A 3 -26.93 6.99 -13.15
N SER A 4 -25.96 7.71 -12.60
CA SER A 4 -25.51 9.03 -13.09
C SER A 4 -24.25 8.98 -13.98
N ALA A 5 -23.99 7.86 -14.65
CA ALA A 5 -22.75 7.67 -15.40
C ALA A 5 -22.77 8.46 -16.72
N THR A 6 -21.72 9.23 -16.99
CA THR A 6 -21.53 9.96 -18.25
C THR A 6 -20.46 9.30 -19.11
N GLY A 7 -20.34 9.72 -20.38
CA GLY A 7 -19.24 9.28 -21.24
C GLY A 7 -17.85 9.62 -20.67
N GLY A 8 -17.74 10.73 -19.91
CA GLY A 8 -16.53 11.12 -19.21
C GLY A 8 -16.14 10.14 -18.10
N THR A 9 -17.11 9.68 -17.30
CA THR A 9 -16.88 8.69 -16.24
C THR A 9 -16.27 7.40 -16.78
N HIS A 10 -16.77 6.90 -17.91
CA HIS A 10 -16.27 5.67 -18.51
C HIS A 10 -14.84 5.81 -19.07
N LYS A 11 -14.53 6.96 -19.69
CA LYS A 11 -13.17 7.26 -20.18
C LYS A 11 -12.18 7.38 -19.02
N ALA A 12 -12.53 8.11 -17.97
CA ALA A 12 -11.69 8.28 -16.79
C ALA A 12 -11.41 6.93 -16.10
N LEU A 13 -12.45 6.11 -15.90
CA LEU A 13 -12.31 4.77 -15.31
C LEU A 13 -11.36 3.89 -16.13
N ARG A 14 -11.56 3.85 -17.45
CA ARG A 14 -10.71 3.05 -18.34
C ARG A 14 -9.26 3.52 -18.32
N ALA A 15 -9.02 4.82 -18.33
CA ALA A 15 -7.68 5.39 -18.22
C ALA A 15 -7.02 4.99 -16.90
N ALA A 16 -7.72 5.15 -15.77
CA ALA A 16 -7.22 4.79 -14.45
C ALA A 16 -6.85 3.30 -14.35
N VAL A 17 -7.72 2.41 -14.85
CA VAL A 17 -7.47 0.96 -14.86
C VAL A 17 -6.25 0.58 -15.70
N ILE A 18 -6.09 1.20 -16.88
CA ILE A 18 -4.92 0.95 -17.75
C ILE A 18 -3.64 1.40 -17.06
N VAL A 19 -3.64 2.62 -16.50
CA VAL A 19 -2.49 3.16 -15.77
C VAL A 19 -2.13 2.26 -14.60
N ALA A 20 -3.11 1.86 -13.77
CA ALA A 20 -2.88 0.97 -12.64
C ALA A 20 -2.32 -0.39 -13.09
N SER A 21 -2.85 -0.96 -14.17
CA SER A 21 -2.42 -2.27 -14.70
C SER A 21 -0.96 -2.30 -15.13
N VAL A 22 -0.39 -1.15 -15.52
CA VAL A 22 1.02 -1.00 -15.93
C VAL A 22 1.90 -0.53 -14.78
N ALA A 23 1.42 0.44 -14.00
CA ALA A 23 2.18 1.01 -12.89
C ALA A 23 2.42 -0.01 -11.77
N MET A 24 1.46 -0.90 -11.52
CA MET A 24 1.57 -1.85 -10.42
C MET A 24 2.67 -2.91 -10.61
N PRO A 25 2.79 -3.58 -11.77
CA PRO A 25 3.94 -4.47 -12.01
C PRO A 25 5.29 -3.78 -11.86
N LEU A 26 5.40 -2.54 -12.34
CA LEU A 26 6.62 -1.73 -12.16
C LEU A 26 6.90 -1.44 -10.68
N GLN A 27 5.86 -1.14 -9.90
CA GLN A 27 5.96 -0.93 -8.45
C GLN A 27 6.40 -2.21 -7.72
N PHE A 28 5.89 -3.38 -8.12
CA PHE A 28 6.31 -4.67 -7.56
C PHE A 28 7.78 -4.95 -7.84
N PHE A 29 8.22 -4.71 -9.08
CA PHE A 29 9.61 -4.85 -9.46
C PHE A 29 10.52 -3.89 -8.67
N ALA A 30 10.13 -2.62 -8.52
CA ALA A 30 10.86 -1.67 -7.69
C ALA A 30 10.90 -2.10 -6.21
N GLY A 31 9.81 -2.66 -5.70
CA GLY A 31 9.74 -3.18 -4.34
C GLY A 31 10.68 -4.36 -4.11
N ASP A 32 10.79 -5.26 -5.07
CA ASP A 32 11.72 -6.40 -5.05
C ASP A 32 13.19 -5.94 -5.03
N LEU A 33 13.55 -4.97 -5.88
CA LEU A 33 14.88 -4.35 -5.84
C LEU A 33 15.18 -3.67 -4.50
N HIS A 34 14.19 -3.02 -3.89
CA HIS A 34 14.33 -2.48 -2.54
C HIS A 34 14.49 -3.57 -1.48
N GLY A 35 13.83 -4.72 -1.65
CA GLY A 35 13.98 -5.90 -0.80
C GLY A 35 15.42 -6.42 -0.79
N LEU A 36 16.01 -6.62 -1.97
CA LEU A 36 17.42 -7.01 -2.13
C LEU A 36 18.38 -6.03 -1.44
N ASN A 37 18.21 -4.73 -1.71
CA ASN A 37 19.04 -3.70 -1.09
C ASN A 37 18.90 -3.70 0.44
N THR A 38 17.68 -3.94 0.95
CA THR A 38 17.41 -4.00 2.39
C THR A 38 18.01 -5.25 3.02
N LEU A 39 18.01 -6.39 2.32
CA LEU A 39 18.68 -7.61 2.79
C LEU A 39 20.18 -7.38 2.99
N GLU A 40 20.83 -6.70 2.04
CA GLU A 40 22.26 -6.42 2.11
C GLU A 40 22.62 -5.43 3.24
N HIS A 41 21.85 -4.35 3.39
CA HIS A 41 22.22 -3.24 4.28
C HIS A 41 21.53 -3.27 5.65
N GLN A 42 20.36 -3.90 5.76
CA GLN A 42 19.53 -3.97 6.97
C GLN A 42 18.91 -5.37 7.15
N PRO A 43 19.73 -6.43 7.26
CA PRO A 43 19.25 -7.81 7.35
C PRO A 43 18.30 -8.07 8.53
N ALA A 44 18.53 -7.43 9.68
CA ALA A 44 17.65 -7.53 10.85
C ALA A 44 16.20 -7.10 10.55
N LYS A 45 16.03 -6.10 9.66
CA LYS A 45 14.70 -5.64 9.24
C LYS A 45 14.00 -6.72 8.43
N VAL A 46 14.71 -7.34 7.48
CA VAL A 46 14.16 -8.41 6.62
C VAL A 46 13.80 -9.63 7.46
N ALA A 47 14.67 -10.02 8.40
CA ALA A 47 14.41 -11.10 9.34
C ALA A 47 13.12 -10.87 10.15
N ALA A 48 12.90 -9.62 10.61
CA ALA A 48 11.70 -9.22 11.31
C ALA A 48 10.43 -9.18 10.41
N MET A 49 10.55 -8.81 9.14
CA MET A 49 9.42 -8.85 8.18
C MET A 49 8.90 -10.28 7.98
N GLU A 50 9.83 -11.24 7.85
CA GLU A 50 9.50 -12.65 7.60
C GLU A 50 9.27 -13.47 8.88
N GLY A 51 9.70 -12.95 10.04
CA GLY A 51 9.65 -13.66 11.32
C GLY A 51 10.65 -14.83 11.37
N ILE A 52 11.86 -14.61 10.83
CA ILE A 52 12.95 -15.58 10.81
C ILE A 52 13.78 -15.40 12.08
N TRP A 53 13.64 -16.32 13.03
CA TRP A 53 14.32 -16.22 14.33
C TRP A 53 15.78 -16.67 14.25
N ASP A 54 16.01 -17.83 13.65
CA ASP A 54 17.33 -18.44 13.50
C ASP A 54 17.83 -18.35 12.05
N THR A 55 19.14 -18.14 11.90
CA THR A 55 19.79 -18.11 10.59
C THR A 55 19.69 -19.47 9.91
N GLN A 56 19.19 -19.46 8.68
CA GLN A 56 18.93 -20.68 7.94
C GLN A 56 19.09 -20.50 6.43
N LYS A 57 19.42 -21.59 5.74
CA LYS A 57 19.47 -21.66 4.28
C LYS A 57 18.10 -22.06 3.73
N GLY A 58 17.66 -21.36 2.70
CA GLY A 58 16.35 -21.63 2.09
C GLY A 58 15.21 -21.28 3.04
N ALA A 59 15.28 -20.07 3.60
CA ALA A 59 14.28 -19.54 4.51
C ALA A 59 12.86 -19.59 3.88
N PRO A 60 11.86 -20.02 4.66
CA PRO A 60 10.49 -20.05 4.23
C PRO A 60 9.87 -18.65 4.19
N LEU A 61 8.93 -18.43 3.27
CA LEU A 61 8.05 -17.26 3.31
C LEU A 61 6.92 -17.54 4.29
N THR A 62 6.78 -16.70 5.32
CA THR A 62 5.68 -16.84 6.27
C THR A 62 4.47 -16.08 5.75
N LEU A 63 3.39 -16.76 5.36
CA LEU A 63 2.16 -16.08 4.91
C LEU A 63 1.37 -15.50 6.10
N PHE A 64 1.32 -16.25 7.20
CA PHE A 64 0.60 -15.88 8.41
C PHE A 64 1.30 -16.50 9.61
N GLY A 65 1.22 -15.86 10.77
CA GLY A 65 1.76 -16.35 12.03
C GLY A 65 1.64 -15.27 13.10
N ILE A 66 1.81 -15.65 14.36
CA ILE A 66 1.81 -14.73 15.48
C ILE A 66 3.23 -14.73 16.05
N PRO A 67 4.06 -13.72 15.75
CA PRO A 67 5.41 -13.65 16.28
C PRO A 67 5.40 -13.41 17.78
N ASP A 68 6.22 -14.16 18.51
CA ASP A 68 6.43 -14.07 19.94
C ASP A 68 7.91 -13.85 20.22
N GLU A 69 8.27 -12.59 20.45
CA GLU A 69 9.65 -12.18 20.72
C GLU A 69 10.19 -12.74 22.04
N ALA A 70 9.33 -12.98 23.03
CA ALA A 70 9.77 -13.54 24.32
C ALA A 70 10.12 -15.02 24.18
N ALA A 71 9.36 -15.76 23.37
CA ALA A 71 9.65 -17.15 23.06
C ALA A 71 10.68 -17.33 21.93
N GLY A 72 11.00 -16.28 21.18
CA GLY A 72 11.87 -16.35 20.00
C GLY A 72 11.29 -17.24 18.90
N THR A 73 9.96 -17.30 18.75
CA THR A 73 9.28 -18.18 17.81
C THR A 73 8.04 -17.53 17.20
N THR A 74 7.57 -18.06 16.06
CA THR A 74 6.30 -17.62 15.43
C THR A 74 5.27 -18.72 15.58
N HIS A 75 4.25 -18.49 16.40
CA HIS A 75 3.15 -19.43 16.61
C HIS A 75 2.21 -19.47 15.39
N TYR A 76 1.59 -20.63 15.15
CA TYR A 76 0.62 -20.83 14.07
C TYR A 76 1.11 -20.40 12.67
N ALA A 77 2.41 -20.58 12.42
CA ALA A 77 3.04 -20.10 11.21
C ALA A 77 2.65 -20.94 9.97
N ILE A 78 1.99 -20.31 9.00
CA ILE A 78 1.72 -20.87 7.68
C ILE A 78 2.87 -20.44 6.77
N GLN A 79 3.67 -21.41 6.33
CA GLN A 79 4.94 -21.15 5.66
C GLN A 79 5.02 -21.87 4.32
N ILE A 80 5.59 -21.20 3.31
CA ILE A 80 5.97 -21.81 2.04
C ILE A 80 7.49 -22.01 2.05
N PRO A 81 8.00 -23.26 2.03
CA PRO A 81 9.43 -23.54 2.09
C PRO A 81 10.22 -22.84 0.98
N LYS A 82 11.41 -22.32 1.32
CA LYS A 82 12.39 -21.69 0.40
C LYS A 82 11.92 -20.43 -0.34
N LEU A 83 10.67 -20.03 -0.20
CA LEU A 83 10.10 -18.94 -0.98
C LEU A 83 10.63 -17.57 -0.54
N ALA A 84 10.95 -17.38 0.75
CA ALA A 84 11.56 -16.12 1.21
C ALA A 84 12.96 -15.97 0.63
N SER A 85 13.80 -17.01 0.68
CA SER A 85 15.13 -16.97 0.04
C SER A 85 15.05 -16.71 -1.47
N LEU A 86 14.07 -17.32 -2.16
CA LEU A 86 13.87 -17.07 -3.59
C LEU A 86 13.50 -15.61 -3.89
N ILE A 87 12.62 -15.00 -3.10
CA ILE A 87 12.16 -13.63 -3.35
C ILE A 87 13.24 -12.62 -2.89
N LEU A 88 13.77 -12.80 -1.68
CA LEU A 88 14.66 -11.81 -1.06
C LEU A 88 16.09 -11.87 -1.58
N ALA A 89 16.54 -13.02 -2.11
CA ALA A 89 17.92 -13.22 -2.53
C ALA A 89 18.05 -13.85 -3.94
N HIS A 90 16.94 -14.12 -4.63
CA HIS A 90 16.93 -14.76 -5.95
C HIS A 90 17.63 -16.14 -6.00
N ASP A 91 17.76 -16.81 -4.85
CA ASP A 91 18.34 -18.15 -4.73
C ASP A 91 17.56 -18.95 -3.66
N LEU A 92 17.09 -20.14 -4.04
CA LEU A 92 16.35 -21.07 -3.17
C LEU A 92 17.13 -21.54 -1.94
N ASN A 93 18.46 -21.45 -1.95
CA ASN A 93 19.31 -21.89 -0.84
C ASN A 93 20.10 -20.73 -0.22
N ALA A 94 19.78 -19.47 -0.54
CA ALA A 94 20.38 -18.33 0.11
C ALA A 94 20.21 -18.41 1.62
N GLU A 95 21.29 -18.11 2.33
CA GLU A 95 21.33 -17.99 3.78
C GLU A 95 20.77 -16.63 4.17
N ILE A 96 19.76 -16.63 5.03
CA ILE A 96 19.13 -15.42 5.54
C ILE A 96 19.41 -15.34 7.04
N GLN A 97 19.97 -14.22 7.48
CA GLN A 97 20.28 -13.99 8.89
C GLN A 97 18.99 -13.89 9.71
N GLY A 98 18.94 -14.60 10.83
CA GLY A 98 17.83 -14.59 11.76
C GLY A 98 17.90 -13.41 12.74
N ILE A 99 16.77 -13.11 13.37
CA ILE A 99 16.64 -12.05 14.39
C ILE A 99 17.61 -12.28 15.56
N ASN A 100 17.86 -13.53 15.94
CA ASN A 100 18.72 -13.91 17.07
C ASN A 100 20.20 -13.51 16.87
N ASP A 101 20.63 -13.29 15.63
CA ASP A 101 21.99 -12.83 15.31
C ASP A 101 22.17 -11.31 15.55
N PHE A 102 21.11 -10.58 15.91
CA PHE A 102 21.11 -9.13 16.14
C PHE A 102 20.67 -8.74 17.55
N PRO A 103 21.33 -9.21 18.62
CA PRO A 103 20.88 -9.01 20.00
C PRO A 103 20.78 -7.52 20.36
N GLY A 104 19.56 -7.06 20.66
CA GLY A 104 19.28 -5.66 21.01
C GLY A 104 19.49 -4.65 19.88
N ALA A 105 19.66 -5.13 18.64
CA ALA A 105 19.87 -4.32 17.44
C ALA A 105 18.86 -4.65 16.33
N HIS A 106 17.76 -5.34 16.65
CA HIS A 106 16.66 -5.62 15.75
C HIS A 106 15.44 -4.74 16.06
N PRO A 107 14.56 -4.47 15.08
CA PRO A 107 13.30 -3.80 15.31
C PRO A 107 12.32 -4.72 16.06
N PRO A 108 11.25 -4.16 16.66
CA PRO A 108 10.15 -4.98 17.15
C PRO A 108 9.52 -5.75 15.99
N VAL A 109 9.44 -7.06 16.14
CA VAL A 109 9.08 -8.02 15.11
C VAL A 109 7.60 -7.91 14.76
N ALA A 110 6.71 -7.92 15.74
CA ALA A 110 5.27 -7.98 15.49
C ALA A 110 4.73 -6.82 14.61
N PRO A 111 5.03 -5.54 14.90
CA PRO A 111 4.55 -4.44 14.07
C PRO A 111 5.08 -4.49 12.64
N VAL A 112 6.36 -4.85 12.46
CA VAL A 112 7.01 -4.93 11.15
C VAL A 112 6.43 -6.10 10.34
N PHE A 113 6.31 -7.27 10.97
CA PHE A 113 5.74 -8.49 10.40
C PHE A 113 4.32 -8.25 9.86
N TRP A 114 3.43 -7.65 10.65
CA TRP A 114 2.05 -7.41 10.22
C TRP A 114 1.95 -6.29 9.18
N SER A 115 2.72 -5.21 9.34
CA SER A 115 2.72 -4.11 8.37
C SER A 115 3.20 -4.58 7.00
N PHE A 116 4.22 -5.44 6.95
CA PHE A 116 4.70 -6.02 5.69
C PHE A 116 3.62 -6.84 4.98
N ARG A 117 2.88 -7.68 5.73
CA ARG A 117 1.77 -8.48 5.19
C ARG A 117 0.62 -7.63 4.69
N VAL A 118 0.27 -6.56 5.41
CA VAL A 118 -0.76 -5.62 4.95
C VAL A 118 -0.30 -4.91 3.68
N MET A 119 0.96 -4.46 3.62
CA MET A 119 1.52 -3.80 2.43
C MET A 119 1.49 -4.72 1.20
N VAL A 120 2.05 -5.92 1.30
CA VAL A 120 2.10 -6.89 0.19
C VAL A 120 0.70 -7.42 -0.13
N GLY A 121 -0.12 -7.70 0.87
CA GLY A 121 -1.50 -8.19 0.70
C GLY A 121 -2.40 -7.19 -0.02
N VAL A 122 -2.35 -5.90 0.36
CA VAL A 122 -3.12 -4.86 -0.31
C VAL A 122 -2.56 -4.57 -1.69
N GLY A 123 -1.23 -4.56 -1.86
CA GLY A 123 -0.59 -4.41 -3.17
C GLY A 123 -0.95 -5.53 -4.15
N THR A 124 -0.96 -6.78 -3.70
CA THR A 124 -1.32 -7.93 -4.54
C THR A 124 -2.82 -7.91 -4.89
N LEU A 125 -3.67 -7.54 -3.93
CA LEU A 125 -5.11 -7.34 -4.15
C LEU A 125 -5.37 -6.25 -5.20
N MET A 126 -4.72 -5.10 -5.07
CA MET A 126 -4.84 -3.99 -6.02
C MET A 126 -4.43 -4.42 -7.44
N LEU A 127 -3.36 -5.22 -7.58
CA LEU A 127 -2.89 -5.72 -8.87
C LEU A 127 -3.91 -6.66 -9.48
N GLY A 128 -4.44 -7.60 -8.68
CA GLY A 128 -5.49 -8.52 -9.09
C GLY A 128 -6.75 -7.78 -9.57
N VAL A 129 -7.19 -6.75 -8.85
CA VAL A 129 -8.35 -5.92 -9.25
C VAL A 129 -8.07 -5.15 -10.54
N ALA A 130 -6.89 -4.54 -10.68
CA ALA A 130 -6.52 -3.80 -11.89
C ALA A 130 -6.52 -4.70 -13.12
N TRP A 131 -5.84 -5.85 -13.04
CA TRP A 131 -5.74 -6.80 -14.15
C TRP A 131 -7.05 -7.49 -14.48
N THR A 132 -7.84 -7.91 -13.48
CA THR A 132 -9.16 -8.49 -13.74
C THR A 132 -10.10 -7.48 -14.39
N THR A 133 -10.07 -6.21 -13.95
CA THR A 133 -10.86 -5.14 -14.56
C THR A 133 -10.40 -4.85 -15.99
N ALA A 134 -9.09 -4.76 -16.23
CA ALA A 134 -8.53 -4.55 -17.56
C ALA A 134 -8.89 -5.69 -18.51
N TRP A 135 -8.81 -6.94 -18.05
CA TRP A 135 -9.21 -8.13 -18.81
C TRP A 135 -10.71 -8.12 -19.14
N MET A 136 -11.58 -7.77 -18.19
CA MET A 136 -13.02 -7.63 -18.44
C MET A 136 -13.31 -6.55 -19.50
N LEU A 137 -12.65 -5.40 -19.42
CA LEU A 137 -12.78 -4.33 -20.42
C LEU A 137 -12.25 -4.76 -21.80
N TRP A 138 -11.17 -5.54 -21.84
CA TRP A 138 -10.62 -6.08 -23.08
C TRP A 138 -11.55 -7.10 -23.73
N ARG A 139 -12.12 -8.04 -22.96
CA ARG A 139 -13.06 -9.06 -23.47
C ARG A 139 -14.34 -8.43 -24.03
N ARG A 140 -14.87 -7.42 -23.35
CA ARG A 140 -16.11 -6.71 -23.75
C ARG A 140 -15.91 -5.74 -24.92
N ARG A 141 -14.66 -5.41 -25.30
CA ARG A 141 -14.38 -4.58 -26.48
C ARG A 141 -14.95 -5.17 -27.78
N ARG A 142 -15.10 -6.50 -27.85
CA ARG A 142 -15.62 -7.23 -29.03
C ARG A 142 -17.15 -7.35 -29.06
N GLU A 143 -17.85 -6.95 -28.00
CA GLU A 143 -19.31 -7.05 -27.95
C GLU A 143 -19.95 -5.91 -28.77
N THR A 144 -21.00 -6.24 -29.53
CA THR A 144 -21.72 -5.30 -30.40
C THR A 144 -22.73 -4.43 -29.64
N ALA A 145 -22.90 -4.66 -28.33
CA ALA A 145 -23.87 -3.99 -27.49
C ALA A 145 -23.53 -2.49 -27.29
N PRO A 146 -24.53 -1.62 -27.08
CA PRO A 146 -24.32 -0.18 -26.87
C PRO A 146 -23.59 0.17 -25.56
N ASP A 147 -23.46 -0.78 -24.63
CA ASP A 147 -22.93 -0.57 -23.28
C ASP A 147 -21.53 -1.20 -23.06
N LYS A 148 -20.63 -1.02 -24.03
CA LYS A 148 -19.29 -1.68 -24.09
C LYS A 148 -18.37 -1.35 -22.91
N THR A 149 -18.71 -0.32 -22.14
CA THR A 149 -17.94 0.16 -20.98
C THR A 149 -18.62 -0.13 -19.64
N ALA A 150 -19.82 -0.73 -19.63
CA ALA A 150 -20.45 -1.13 -18.39
C ALA A 150 -19.75 -2.35 -17.79
N LEU A 151 -19.09 -2.11 -16.66
CA LEU A 151 -18.64 -3.17 -15.77
C LEU A 151 -19.83 -3.73 -14.98
N PRO A 152 -19.81 -5.01 -14.61
CA PRO A 152 -20.84 -5.59 -13.76
C PRO A 152 -20.88 -4.85 -12.41
N ARG A 153 -22.08 -4.68 -11.84
CA ARG A 153 -22.29 -3.94 -10.58
C ARG A 153 -21.35 -4.40 -9.43
N PRO A 154 -21.08 -5.71 -9.24
CA PRO A 154 -20.12 -6.15 -8.23
C PRO A 154 -18.72 -5.56 -8.41
N MET A 155 -18.20 -5.54 -9.65
CA MET A 155 -16.87 -4.97 -9.93
C MET A 155 -16.82 -3.47 -9.62
N LEU A 156 -17.90 -2.74 -9.88
CA LEU A 156 -17.98 -1.33 -9.52
C LEU A 156 -17.93 -1.10 -8.00
N TYR A 157 -18.54 -1.99 -7.20
CA TYR A 157 -18.43 -1.92 -5.74
C TYR A 157 -17.02 -2.26 -5.26
N VAL A 158 -16.36 -3.25 -5.89
CA VAL A 158 -14.95 -3.57 -5.60
C VAL A 158 -14.06 -2.36 -5.88
N LEU A 159 -14.19 -1.74 -7.05
CA LEU A 159 -13.42 -0.54 -7.41
C LEU A 159 -13.71 0.63 -6.46
N ALA A 160 -14.96 0.80 -6.01
CA ALA A 160 -15.30 1.81 -5.01
C ALA A 160 -14.62 1.50 -3.66
N GLY A 161 -14.58 0.24 -3.22
CA GLY A 161 -13.87 -0.19 -2.02
C GLY A 161 -12.35 0.01 -2.11
N MET A 162 -11.77 -0.15 -3.30
CA MET A 162 -10.34 0.07 -3.55
C MET A 162 -9.93 1.55 -3.53
N THR A 163 -10.86 2.50 -3.37
CA THR A 163 -10.53 3.94 -3.33
C THR A 163 -9.46 4.28 -2.27
N PHE A 164 -9.49 3.58 -1.13
CA PHE A 164 -8.56 3.83 -0.01
C PHE A 164 -7.41 2.82 0.08
N SER A 165 -7.36 1.81 -0.81
CA SER A 165 -6.36 0.75 -0.72
C SER A 165 -4.94 1.27 -0.86
N GLY A 166 -4.73 2.26 -1.73
CA GLY A 166 -3.42 2.91 -1.88
C GLY A 166 -2.95 3.57 -0.58
N TRP A 167 -3.86 4.22 0.16
CA TRP A 167 -3.54 4.87 1.43
C TRP A 167 -3.12 3.85 2.49
N VAL A 168 -3.85 2.73 2.58
CA VAL A 168 -3.52 1.61 3.48
C VAL A 168 -2.16 1.01 3.14
N ALA A 169 -1.90 0.73 1.86
CA ALA A 169 -0.63 0.17 1.41
C ALA A 169 0.55 1.12 1.69
N THR A 170 0.38 2.42 1.46
CA THR A 170 1.40 3.43 1.74
C THR A 170 1.71 3.51 3.23
N LEU A 171 0.69 3.58 4.10
CA LEU A 171 0.92 3.62 5.55
C LEU A 171 1.60 2.35 6.07
N ALA A 172 1.17 1.19 5.59
CA ALA A 172 1.78 -0.09 5.94
C ALA A 172 3.27 -0.11 5.51
N GLY A 173 3.58 0.38 4.31
CA GLY A 173 4.97 0.51 3.85
C GLY A 173 5.81 1.45 4.73
N TRP A 174 5.27 2.61 5.11
CA TRP A 174 5.94 3.52 6.05
C TRP A 174 6.19 2.88 7.42
N TYR A 175 5.25 2.07 7.91
CA TYR A 175 5.44 1.35 9.17
C TYR A 175 6.57 0.33 9.06
N VAL A 176 6.63 -0.43 7.97
CA VAL A 176 7.73 -1.36 7.67
C VAL A 176 9.08 -0.63 7.63
N THR A 177 9.16 0.52 6.96
CA THR A 177 10.43 1.23 6.79
C THR A 177 10.90 1.90 8.07
N GLU A 178 10.01 2.58 8.79
CA GLU A 178 10.34 3.39 9.97
C GLU A 178 10.44 2.55 11.25
N ILE A 179 9.45 1.69 11.52
CA ILE A 179 9.52 0.80 12.69
C ILE A 179 10.63 -0.23 12.47
N GLY A 180 10.79 -0.73 11.25
CA GLY A 180 11.86 -1.66 10.92
C GLY A 180 13.28 -1.06 11.03
N ARG A 181 13.42 0.27 11.14
CA ARG A 181 14.71 0.92 11.38
C ARG A 181 15.06 0.99 12.88
N GLN A 182 14.07 0.85 13.76
CA GLN A 182 14.32 0.81 15.20
C GLN A 182 15.30 -0.32 15.54
N PRO A 183 16.22 -0.12 16.50
CA PRO A 183 16.33 1.02 17.43
C PRO A 183 17.17 2.20 16.91
N PHE A 184 17.41 2.31 15.60
CA PHE A 184 18.33 3.29 15.03
C PHE A 184 17.64 4.49 14.37
N VAL A 185 18.23 5.67 14.53
CA VAL A 185 17.98 6.85 13.68
C VAL A 185 18.85 6.75 12.43
N VAL A 186 20.15 6.53 12.64
CA VAL A 186 21.12 6.19 11.61
C VAL A 186 21.54 4.76 11.84
N TYR A 187 21.16 3.86 10.93
CA TYR A 187 21.37 2.42 11.09
C TYR A 187 22.83 2.09 11.41
N GLY A 188 23.06 1.29 12.45
CA GLY A 188 24.40 0.89 12.89
C GLY A 188 25.23 1.97 13.62
N HIS A 189 24.78 3.23 13.63
CA HIS A 189 25.59 4.35 14.14
C HIS A 189 24.96 5.13 15.30
N LEU A 190 23.66 5.44 15.23
CA LEU A 190 23.00 6.31 16.20
C LEU A 190 21.65 5.74 16.62
N ARG A 191 21.47 5.46 17.92
CA ARG A 191 20.23 4.92 18.46
C ARG A 191 19.21 6.02 18.72
N THR A 192 17.92 5.67 18.64
CA THR A 192 16.82 6.59 18.95
C THR A 192 16.83 7.07 20.39
N ALA A 193 17.26 6.22 21.33
CA ALA A 193 17.41 6.56 22.73
C ALA A 193 18.45 7.68 22.98
N ASP A 194 19.51 7.74 22.17
CA ASP A 194 20.62 8.70 22.36
C ASP A 194 20.26 10.11 21.89
N VAL A 195 19.22 10.25 21.06
CA VAL A 195 18.77 11.53 20.48
C VAL A 195 17.48 12.03 21.15
N ALA A 196 16.90 11.24 22.06
CA ALA A 196 15.67 11.61 22.75
C ALA A 196 15.93 12.83 23.67
N THR A 197 15.07 13.85 23.55
CA THR A 197 15.16 15.05 24.39
C THR A 197 14.76 14.75 25.83
N SER A 198 15.36 15.44 26.80
CA SER A 198 15.03 15.35 28.23
C SER A 198 13.80 16.19 28.65
N LEU A 199 12.95 16.59 27.69
CA LEU A 199 11.77 17.40 27.97
C LEU A 199 10.74 16.61 28.79
N PRO A 200 10.02 17.26 29.73
CA PRO A 200 8.99 16.59 30.50
C PRO A 200 7.88 16.01 29.62
N SER A 201 7.47 14.77 29.88
CA SER A 201 6.41 14.07 29.15
C SER A 201 5.11 14.86 29.00
N PRO A 202 4.65 15.66 30.00
CA PRO A 202 3.45 16.48 29.85
C PRO A 202 3.55 17.55 28.74
N MET A 203 4.73 18.13 28.51
CA MET A 203 4.92 19.12 27.45
C MET A 203 4.81 18.47 26.06
N ILE A 204 5.42 17.29 25.90
CA ILE A 204 5.33 16.49 24.68
C ILE A 204 3.88 16.08 24.41
N ALA A 205 3.17 15.61 25.44
CA ALA A 205 1.76 15.24 25.33
C ALA A 205 0.88 16.45 24.94
N ALA A 206 1.14 17.62 25.52
CA ALA A 206 0.39 18.83 25.20
C ALA A 206 0.59 19.28 23.74
N THR A 207 1.84 19.34 23.26
CA THR A 207 2.12 19.73 21.88
C THR A 207 1.62 18.68 20.88
N LEU A 208 1.80 17.40 21.16
CA LEU A 208 1.23 16.32 20.35
C LEU A 208 -0.29 16.42 20.26
N THR A 209 -0.97 16.67 21.39
CA THR A 209 -2.43 16.85 21.42
C THR A 209 -2.85 18.05 20.57
N ALA A 210 -2.13 19.17 20.67
CA ALA A 210 -2.40 20.35 19.84
C ALA A 210 -2.25 20.03 18.34
N TYR A 211 -1.18 19.33 17.94
CA TYR A 211 -1.00 18.89 16.54
C TYR A 211 -2.12 17.95 16.08
N LEU A 212 -2.53 16.99 16.90
CA LEU A 212 -3.61 16.06 16.58
C LEU A 212 -4.95 16.80 16.39
N ILE A 213 -5.25 17.79 17.22
CA ILE A 213 -6.46 18.61 17.07
C ILE A 213 -6.42 19.38 15.74
N VAL A 214 -5.31 20.05 15.45
CA VAL A 214 -5.16 20.84 14.21
C VAL A 214 -5.27 19.94 12.98
N TYR A 215 -4.55 18.82 12.94
CA TYR A 215 -4.61 17.90 11.82
C TYR A 215 -5.97 17.20 11.69
N GLY A 216 -6.64 16.89 12.81
CA GLY A 216 -8.00 16.39 12.82
C GLY A 216 -8.98 17.39 12.19
N LEU A 217 -8.92 18.66 12.58
CA LEU A 217 -9.76 19.72 12.04
C LEU A 217 -9.50 19.94 10.54
N LEU A 218 -8.23 19.97 10.13
CA LEU A 218 -7.86 20.11 8.72
C LEU A 218 -8.37 18.94 7.89
N LEU A 219 -8.23 17.70 8.38
CA LEU A 219 -8.73 16.51 7.70
C LEU A 219 -10.25 16.53 7.54
N ILE A 220 -10.99 16.86 8.61
CA ILE A 220 -12.47 16.98 8.57
C ILE A 220 -12.89 18.05 7.56
N THR A 221 -12.24 19.22 7.60
CA THR A 221 -12.53 20.33 6.69
C THR A 221 -12.25 19.95 5.24
N TYR A 222 -11.10 19.34 4.98
CA TYR A 222 -10.71 18.88 3.65
C TYR A 222 -11.71 17.87 3.06
N VAL A 223 -12.05 16.83 3.82
CA VAL A 223 -13.04 15.82 3.41
C VAL A 223 -14.41 16.46 3.21
N GLY A 224 -14.81 17.39 4.09
CA GLY A 224 -16.06 18.14 3.98
C GLY A 224 -16.15 18.97 2.70
N VAL A 225 -15.09 19.69 2.34
CA VAL A 225 -15.00 20.48 1.10
C VAL A 225 -15.08 19.56 -0.12
N LEU A 226 -14.32 18.45 -0.15
CA LEU A 226 -14.39 17.50 -1.25
C LEU A 226 -15.78 16.90 -1.44
N LYS A 227 -16.45 16.52 -0.34
CA LYS A 227 -17.81 16.01 -0.37
C LYS A 227 -18.77 17.07 -0.91
N TYR A 228 -18.69 18.30 -0.43
CA TYR A 228 -19.52 19.42 -0.91
C TYR A 228 -19.33 19.67 -2.40
N MET A 229 -18.09 19.68 -2.89
CA MET A 229 -17.78 19.83 -4.32
C MET A 229 -18.34 18.67 -5.16
N ALA A 230 -18.25 17.44 -4.65
CA ALA A 230 -18.78 16.26 -5.33
C ALA A 230 -20.32 16.23 -5.38
N GLU A 231 -21.00 16.76 -4.36
CA GLU A 231 -22.46 16.85 -4.28
C GLU A 231 -23.04 18.04 -5.06
N ASN A 232 -22.26 19.11 -5.27
CA ASN A 232 -22.69 20.34 -5.95
C ASN A 232 -21.94 20.62 -7.28
N PRO A 233 -21.85 19.67 -8.23
CA PRO A 233 -20.99 19.79 -9.42
C PRO A 233 -21.40 20.92 -10.39
N VAL A 234 -22.68 21.32 -10.38
CA VAL A 234 -23.22 22.32 -11.32
C VAL A 234 -22.86 23.76 -10.92
N LYS A 235 -22.54 24.04 -9.65
CA LYS A 235 -22.18 25.40 -9.20
C LYS A 235 -20.75 25.81 -9.56
N HIS A 236 -19.89 24.86 -9.93
CA HIS A 236 -18.45 25.09 -10.14
C HIS A 236 -17.91 24.48 -11.44
N ALA A 237 -18.77 23.95 -12.30
CA ALA A 237 -18.36 23.61 -13.65
C ALA A 237 -18.05 24.92 -14.41
N PRO A 238 -16.89 25.07 -15.06
CA PRO A 238 -16.72 26.17 -16.00
C PRO A 238 -17.87 26.11 -17.00
N GLU A 239 -18.54 27.24 -17.22
CA GLU A 239 -19.60 27.34 -18.22
C GLU A 239 -19.07 26.74 -19.51
N ALA A 240 -19.72 25.68 -20.00
CA ALA A 240 -19.45 25.18 -21.33
C ALA A 240 -19.58 26.38 -22.26
N PRO A 241 -18.62 26.64 -23.18
CA PRO A 241 -18.70 27.79 -24.05
C PRO A 241 -20.06 27.76 -24.76
N ARG A 242 -20.92 28.74 -24.44
CA ARG A 242 -22.18 28.96 -25.14
C ARG A 242 -21.82 29.42 -26.55
N GLY A 243 -21.66 28.48 -27.47
CA GLY A 243 -21.23 28.83 -28.83
C GLY A 243 -20.74 27.70 -29.71
N ALA A 244 -21.02 26.43 -29.41
CA ALA A 244 -21.01 25.43 -30.46
C ALA A 244 -22.46 25.21 -30.89
N GLU A 245 -22.96 26.10 -31.76
CA GLU A 245 -24.06 25.73 -32.64
C GLU A 245 -23.64 24.43 -33.33
N LEU A 246 -24.28 23.33 -32.94
CA LEU A 246 -24.37 22.16 -33.79
C LEU A 246 -25.14 22.62 -35.02
N GLY A 247 -24.41 23.10 -36.03
CA GLY A 247 -24.96 23.51 -37.31
C GLY A 247 -25.80 22.39 -37.90
N LYS A 248 -27.12 22.50 -37.75
CA LYS A 248 -28.10 21.88 -38.62
C LYS A 248 -28.55 22.93 -39.63
N ALA A 249 -27.89 22.95 -40.79
CA ALA A 249 -28.34 23.42 -42.10
C ALA A 249 -27.08 23.39 -42.98
N GLY A 250 -26.90 22.53 -43.98
CA GLY A 250 -27.82 22.20 -45.06
C GLY A 250 -27.25 22.78 -46.35
N VAL A 251 -26.40 22.01 -47.05
CA VAL A 251 -26.34 21.75 -48.51
C VAL A 251 -25.70 20.38 -48.66
#